data_AF-A0A7W0WK46-F1
#
_entry.id   AF-A0A7W0WK46-F1
#
_cell.length_a   1.000
_cell.length_b   1.000
_cell.length_c   1.000
_cell.angle_alpha   90.00
_cell.angle_beta   90.00
_cell.angle_gamma   90.00
#
_symmetry.space_group_name_H-M   'P 1'
#
loop_
_entity.id
_entity.type
_entity.pdbx_description
1 polymer ?
#
loop_
_entity_poly.entity_id
_entity_poly.type
_entity_poly.pdbx_seq_one_letter_code
_entity_poly.pdbx_strand_id
1 'polypeptide(L)'
;APPTAVAAAPTPPAPPTIEQRAQVYLRIGLDEASRQLGGPAHVIEGLNPMFMGLARGTAVGGADATRPVVRVVYQDAQGRLILLDQQRLRAGRAAPPAGPLAWLIGDTAMWLRGEASADILRTYQPRVR
;
A
#
# COMPACT_ATOMS: atom_id res chain seq x y z
N ALA A 1 25.83 6.48 52.78
CA ALA A 1 25.58 6.98 51.41
C ALA A 1 24.72 5.96 50.69
N PRO A 2 23.63 6.35 49.99
CA PRO A 2 22.88 5.38 49.19
C PRO A 2 23.66 5.05 47.91
N PRO A 3 23.44 3.87 47.29
CA PRO A 3 24.10 3.52 46.05
C PRO A 3 23.46 4.28 44.89
N THR A 4 24.31 4.88 44.06
CA THR A 4 23.93 5.52 42.79
C THR A 4 23.37 4.47 41.83
N ALA A 5 22.08 4.58 41.49
CA ALA A 5 21.46 3.74 40.47
C ALA A 5 22.09 4.05 39.10
N VAL A 6 22.76 3.06 38.50
CA VAL A 6 23.26 3.15 37.12
C VAL A 6 22.05 3.10 36.19
N ALA A 7 21.75 4.21 35.53
CA ALA A 7 20.70 4.26 34.52
C ALA A 7 21.04 3.33 33.35
N ALA A 8 20.14 2.40 33.03
CA ALA A 8 20.27 1.51 31.88
C ALA A 8 20.23 2.33 30.57
N ALA A 9 21.14 2.03 29.64
CA ALA A 9 21.16 2.65 28.32
C ALA A 9 19.89 2.27 27.52
N PRO A 10 19.33 3.19 26.71
CA PRO A 10 18.15 2.90 25.89
C PRO A 10 18.49 1.83 24.83
N THR A 11 17.71 0.76 24.79
CA THR A 11 17.78 -0.25 23.72
C THR A 11 17.41 0.37 22.36
N PRO A 12 18.13 0.04 21.27
CA PRO A 12 17.79 0.52 19.95
C PRO A 12 16.37 0.09 19.53
N PRO A 13 15.63 0.91 18.77
CA PRO A 13 14.28 0.58 18.32
C PRO A 13 14.31 -0.67 17.44
N ALA A 14 13.30 -1.54 17.63
CA ALA A 14 13.14 -2.74 16.82
C ALA A 14 12.96 -2.37 15.33
N PRO A 15 13.40 -3.23 14.40
CA PRO A 15 13.14 -3.05 12.97
C PRO A 15 11.64 -2.93 12.70
N PRO A 16 11.22 -2.11 11.71
CA PRO A 16 9.81 -1.94 11.42
C PRO A 16 9.19 -3.23 10.87
N THR A 17 7.96 -3.51 11.28
CA THR A 17 7.20 -4.66 10.76
C THR A 17 6.83 -4.46 9.29
N ILE A 18 6.40 -5.54 8.62
CA ILE A 18 5.96 -5.45 7.21
C ILE A 18 4.76 -4.52 7.07
N GLU A 19 3.82 -4.54 8.00
CA GLU A 19 2.65 -3.65 8.03
C GLU A 19 3.07 -2.19 8.17
N GLN A 20 4.06 -1.91 9.02
CA GLN A 20 4.60 -0.57 9.20
C GLN A 20 5.31 -0.07 7.94
N ARG A 21 6.16 -0.90 7.33
CA ARG A 21 6.80 -0.60 6.03
C ARG A 21 5.78 -0.39 4.92
N ALA A 22 4.75 -1.23 4.88
CA ALA A 22 3.64 -1.13 3.95
C ALA A 22 2.63 -0.02 4.30
N GLN A 23 2.79 0.67 5.43
CA GLN A 23 1.88 1.71 5.95
C GLN A 23 0.40 1.27 5.97
N VAL A 24 0.18 0.01 6.35
CA VAL A 24 -1.16 -0.58 6.50
C VAL A 24 -1.57 -0.50 7.97
N TYR A 25 -2.71 0.14 8.24
CA TYR A 25 -3.23 0.27 9.61
C TYR A 25 -4.26 -0.80 9.97
N LEU A 26 -4.83 -1.48 8.97
CA LEU A 26 -5.81 -2.56 9.17
C LEU A 26 -5.68 -3.60 8.06
N ARG A 27 -5.54 -4.88 8.42
CA ARG A 27 -5.61 -5.99 7.46
C ARG A 27 -7.06 -6.32 7.13
N ILE A 28 -7.32 -6.64 5.86
CA ILE A 28 -8.66 -6.93 5.37
C ILE A 28 -8.65 -8.16 4.45
N GLY A 29 -9.79 -8.83 4.37
CA GLY A 29 -10.05 -9.88 3.38
C GLY A 29 -10.65 -9.33 2.08
N LEU A 30 -10.87 -10.23 1.12
CA LEU A 30 -11.42 -9.91 -0.21
C LEU A 30 -12.81 -9.26 -0.17
N ASP A 31 -13.66 -9.67 0.76
CA ASP A 31 -15.04 -9.13 0.88
C ASP A 31 -15.05 -7.67 1.34
N GLU A 32 -14.18 -7.33 2.29
CA GLU A 32 -14.03 -5.96 2.76
C GLU A 32 -13.40 -5.09 1.67
N ALA A 33 -12.39 -5.63 0.96
CA ALA A 33 -11.79 -4.94 -0.17
C ALA A 33 -12.81 -4.62 -1.25
N SER A 34 -13.64 -5.61 -1.58
CA SER A 34 -14.71 -5.46 -2.57
C SER A 34 -15.73 -4.41 -2.16
N ARG A 35 -16.09 -4.37 -0.86
CA ARG A 35 -16.97 -3.33 -0.31
C ARG A 35 -16.36 -1.93 -0.40
N GLN A 36 -15.07 -1.77 -0.10
CA GLN A 36 -14.38 -0.48 -0.18
C GLN A 36 -14.24 0.03 -1.62
N LEU A 37 -14.02 -0.88 -2.57
CA LEU A 37 -13.81 -0.57 -3.99
C LEU A 37 -15.10 -0.53 -4.81
N GLY A 38 -16.20 -1.12 -4.32
CA GLY A 38 -17.44 -1.25 -5.09
C GLY A 38 -17.34 -2.26 -6.24
N GLY A 39 -16.35 -3.15 -6.19
CA GLY A 39 -16.00 -4.13 -7.22
C GLY A 39 -14.79 -4.95 -6.77
N PRO A 40 -14.34 -5.95 -7.54
CA PRO A 40 -13.22 -6.79 -7.17
C PRO A 40 -11.93 -5.96 -6.99
N ALA A 41 -11.10 -6.36 -6.02
CA ALA A 41 -9.76 -5.85 -5.90
C ALA A 41 -8.88 -6.40 -7.03
N HIS A 42 -8.11 -5.53 -7.66
CA HIS A 42 -7.17 -5.92 -8.69
C HIS A 42 -5.89 -6.48 -8.06
N VAL A 43 -5.23 -7.37 -8.79
CA VAL A 43 -3.97 -8.00 -8.35
C VAL A 43 -2.93 -7.97 -9.45
N ILE A 44 -1.66 -8.14 -9.09
CA ILE A 44 -0.57 -8.32 -10.05
C ILE A 44 -0.47 -9.80 -10.40
N GLU A 45 -0.83 -10.13 -11.64
CA GLU A 45 -0.73 -11.49 -12.18
C GLU A 45 0.69 -12.04 -12.03
N GLY A 46 0.82 -13.29 -11.58
CA GLY A 46 2.10 -13.97 -11.38
C GLY A 46 2.88 -13.51 -10.14
N LEU A 47 2.29 -12.70 -9.26
CA LEU A 47 2.80 -12.45 -7.91
C LEU A 47 1.83 -13.00 -6.87
N ASN A 48 2.36 -13.45 -5.73
CA ASN A 48 1.54 -13.88 -4.60
C ASN A 48 1.43 -12.73 -3.58
N PRO A 49 0.22 -12.21 -3.28
CA PRO A 49 0.04 -11.23 -2.22
C PRO A 49 0.47 -11.80 -0.87
N MET A 50 1.21 -11.02 -0.08
CA MET A 50 1.46 -11.35 1.32
C MET A 50 0.19 -11.15 2.15
N PHE A 51 -0.49 -10.02 1.92
CA PHE A 51 -1.78 -9.69 2.51
C PHE A 51 -2.39 -8.49 1.80
N MET A 52 -3.64 -8.19 2.16
CA MET A 52 -4.33 -6.96 1.79
C MET A 52 -4.68 -6.16 3.04
N GLY A 53 -4.72 -4.84 2.90
CA GLY A 53 -5.02 -3.95 4.01
C GLY A 53 -5.53 -2.59 3.57
N LEU A 54 -5.85 -1.76 4.55
CA LEU A 54 -6.19 -0.36 4.37
C LEU A 54 -4.99 0.51 4.70
N ALA A 55 -4.68 1.42 3.78
CA ALA A 55 -3.78 2.54 3.98
C ALA A 55 -4.59 3.85 4.04
N ARG A 56 -4.02 4.87 4.69
CA ARG A 56 -4.63 6.20 4.71
C ARG A 56 -4.51 6.84 3.33
N GLY A 57 -5.55 7.51 2.84
CA GLY A 57 -5.49 8.24 1.57
C GLY A 57 -4.39 9.31 1.54
N THR A 58 -4.09 9.93 2.69
CA THR A 58 -2.99 10.90 2.82
C THR A 58 -1.60 10.30 2.56
N ALA A 59 -1.46 8.97 2.64
CA ALA A 59 -0.22 8.28 2.34
C ALA A 59 -0.03 7.99 0.84
N VAL A 60 -1.01 8.30 -0.01
CA VAL A 60 -1.01 7.98 -1.44
C VAL A 60 -1.19 9.26 -2.26
N GLY A 61 -0.15 9.67 -2.97
CA GLY A 61 -0.19 10.85 -3.83
C GLY A 61 -1.27 10.72 -4.91
N GLY A 62 -2.23 11.65 -4.93
CA GLY A 62 -3.36 11.64 -5.88
C GLY A 62 -4.62 10.93 -5.37
N ALA A 63 -4.58 10.22 -4.24
CA ALA A 63 -5.76 9.62 -3.64
C ALA A 63 -6.63 10.65 -2.90
N ASP A 64 -7.88 10.28 -2.63
CA ASP A 64 -8.75 10.98 -1.69
C ASP A 64 -8.24 10.78 -0.26
N ALA A 65 -7.63 11.84 0.29
CA ALA A 65 -7.12 11.91 1.64
C ALA A 65 -8.14 11.56 2.73
N THR A 66 -9.44 11.73 2.46
CA THR A 66 -10.53 11.49 3.42
C THR A 66 -11.02 10.05 3.46
N ARG A 67 -10.49 9.18 2.59
CA ARG A 67 -10.95 7.80 2.43
C ARG A 67 -9.79 6.81 2.55
N PRO A 68 -10.08 5.57 2.97
CA PRO A 68 -9.08 4.52 2.91
C PRO A 68 -8.71 4.18 1.47
N VAL A 69 -7.51 3.65 1.30
CA VAL A 69 -7.01 3.04 0.07
C VAL A 69 -6.82 1.56 0.36
N VAL A 70 -7.40 0.71 -0.49
CA VAL A 70 -7.15 -0.73 -0.44
C VAL A 70 -5.76 -0.97 -1.00
N ARG A 71 -4.87 -1.53 -0.19
CA ARG A 71 -3.49 -1.82 -0.54
C ARG A 71 -3.26 -3.32 -0.56
N VAL A 72 -2.83 -3.85 -1.70
CA VAL A 72 -2.33 -5.22 -1.83
C VAL A 72 -0.82 -5.17 -1.71
N VAL A 73 -0.28 -5.96 -0.77
CA VAL A 73 1.14 -5.95 -0.42
C VAL A 73 1.79 -7.20 -0.99
N TYR A 74 2.83 -6.98 -1.78
CA TYR A 74 3.68 -8.03 -2.32
C TYR A 74 5.12 -7.83 -1.84
N GLN A 75 5.91 -8.89 -1.92
CA GLN A 75 7.33 -8.85 -1.71
C GLN A 75 8.03 -9.51 -2.89
N ASP A 76 9.07 -8.88 -3.41
CA ASP A 76 9.90 -9.46 -4.46
C ASP A 76 10.97 -10.40 -3.90
N ALA A 77 11.75 -11.03 -4.79
CA ALA A 77 12.80 -11.96 -4.41
C ALA A 77 13.93 -11.32 -3.57
N GLN A 78 14.06 -9.99 -3.59
CA GLN A 78 15.03 -9.22 -2.83
C GLN A 78 14.46 -8.73 -1.49
N GLY A 79 13.23 -9.11 -1.13
CA GLY A 79 12.59 -8.71 0.11
C GLY A 79 11.99 -7.29 0.10
N ARG A 80 12.00 -6.62 -1.06
CA ARG A 80 11.45 -5.27 -1.23
C ARG A 80 9.94 -5.33 -1.36
N LEU A 81 9.26 -4.37 -0.76
CA LEU A 81 7.81 -4.28 -0.87
C LEU A 81 7.38 -3.66 -2.20
N ILE A 82 6.37 -4.27 -2.81
CA ILE A 82 5.62 -3.72 -3.94
C ILE A 82 4.17 -3.54 -3.45
N LEU A 83 3.64 -2.35 -3.63
CA LEU A 83 2.36 -1.90 -3.08
C LEU A 83 1.44 -1.52 -4.24
N LEU A 84 0.36 -2.28 -4.43
CA LEU A 84 -0.73 -1.93 -5.34
C LEU A 84 -1.84 -1.25 -4.55
N ASP A 85 -1.95 0.06 -4.72
CA ASP A 85 -2.92 0.93 -4.08
C ASP A 85 -4.16 1.09 -4.96
N GLN A 86 -5.33 1.00 -4.35
CA GLN A 86 -6.62 1.00 -5.04
C GLN A 86 -7.63 1.87 -4.30
N GLN A 87 -8.28 2.77 -5.02
CA GLN A 87 -9.35 3.58 -4.46
C GLN A 87 -10.42 3.87 -5.49
N ARG A 88 -11.68 3.55 -5.15
CA ARG A 88 -12.83 3.96 -5.97
C ARG A 88 -12.93 5.47 -6.04
N LEU A 89 -13.02 6.02 -7.25
CA LEU A 89 -13.31 7.42 -7.47
C LEU A 89 -14.73 7.78 -7.02
N ARG A 90 -14.89 8.98 -6.48
CA ARG A 90 -16.21 9.56 -6.24
C ARG A 90 -16.70 10.24 -7.51
N ALA A 91 -18.02 10.26 -7.68
CA ALA A 91 -18.65 11.10 -8.69
C ALA A 91 -18.19 12.55 -8.54
N GLY A 92 -17.82 13.19 -9.64
CA GLY A 92 -17.35 14.58 -9.67
C GLY A 92 -15.90 14.79 -9.21
N ARG A 93 -15.17 13.75 -8.81
CA ARG A 93 -13.73 13.88 -8.53
C ARG A 93 -12.93 13.68 -9.81
N ALA A 94 -11.96 14.56 -10.04
CA ALA A 94 -11.01 14.40 -11.11
C ALA A 94 -10.20 13.10 -10.91
N ALA A 95 -10.00 12.38 -12.01
CA ALA A 95 -9.09 11.24 -12.05
C ALA A 95 -7.68 11.69 -11.63
N PRO A 96 -6.90 10.80 -10.99
CA PRO A 96 -5.47 11.07 -10.84
C PRO A 96 -4.84 11.24 -12.23
N PRO A 97 -3.78 12.06 -12.36
CA PRO A 97 -3.06 12.20 -13.63
C PRO A 97 -2.55 10.83 -14.07
N ALA A 98 -2.95 10.41 -15.27
CA ALA A 98 -2.54 9.14 -15.83
C ALA A 98 -1.03 9.14 -16.08
N GLY A 99 -0.36 8.13 -15.54
CA GLY A 99 1.07 7.93 -15.64
C GLY A 99 1.41 6.45 -15.50
N PRO A 100 2.69 6.08 -15.69
CA PRO A 100 3.08 4.68 -15.76
C PRO A 100 2.97 3.94 -14.41
N LEU A 101 2.73 4.66 -13.32
CA LEU A 101 2.53 4.14 -11.96
C LEU A 101 1.19 4.59 -11.35
N ALA A 102 0.35 5.29 -12.11
CA ALA A 102 -0.96 5.75 -11.65
C ALA A 102 -1.95 5.76 -12.81
N TRP A 103 -3.03 4.97 -12.75
CA TRP A 103 -3.99 4.85 -13.85
C TRP A 103 -5.39 4.53 -13.34
N LEU A 104 -6.33 4.38 -14.26
CA LEU A 104 -7.71 3.99 -13.96
C LEU A 104 -8.07 2.65 -14.58
N ILE A 105 -8.84 1.87 -13.84
CA ILE A 105 -9.60 0.73 -14.36
C ILE A 105 -11.07 0.96 -13.97
N GLY A 106 -11.91 1.26 -14.95
CA GLY A 106 -13.27 1.73 -14.71
C GLY A 106 -13.29 2.97 -13.81
N ASP A 107 -14.03 2.91 -12.71
CA ASP A 107 -14.15 3.92 -11.65
C ASP A 107 -13.17 3.71 -10.49
N THR A 108 -12.14 2.88 -10.66
CA THR A 108 -11.15 2.57 -9.62
C THR A 108 -9.76 3.08 -10.01
N ALA A 109 -9.24 4.00 -9.21
CA ALA A 109 -7.90 4.56 -9.35
C ALA A 109 -6.85 3.62 -8.75
N MET A 110 -5.80 3.39 -9.54
CA MET A 110 -4.68 2.50 -9.24
C MET A 110 -3.41 3.32 -9.05
N TRP A 111 -2.60 2.94 -8.06
CA TRP A 111 -1.22 3.39 -7.95
C TRP A 111 -0.31 2.22 -7.64
N LEU A 112 0.86 2.21 -8.28
CA LEU A 112 1.89 1.21 -8.02
C LEU A 112 3.11 1.88 -7.39
N ARG A 113 3.45 1.46 -6.17
CA ARG A 113 4.48 2.07 -5.34
C ARG A 113 5.23 1.01 -4.56
N GLY A 114 6.21 1.42 -3.77
CA GLY A 114 6.93 0.51 -2.88
C GLY A 114 8.41 0.88 -2.79
N GLU A 115 9.19 -0.10 -2.35
CA GLU A 115 10.64 0.04 -2.15
C GLU A 115 11.43 -0.33 -3.41
N ALA A 116 10.81 -1.03 -4.36
CA ALA A 116 11.39 -1.24 -5.68
C ALA A 116 11.46 0.07 -6.48
N SER A 117 12.45 0.19 -7.37
CA SER A 117 12.61 1.38 -8.20
C SER A 117 11.42 1.58 -9.15
N ALA A 118 11.20 2.82 -9.60
CA ALA A 118 10.12 3.13 -10.52
C ALA A 118 10.18 2.28 -11.80
N ASP A 119 11.39 2.03 -12.35
CA ASP A 119 11.55 1.22 -13.56
C ASP A 119 11.09 -0.23 -13.35
N ILE A 120 11.40 -0.83 -12.19
CA ILE A 120 10.95 -2.18 -11.85
C ILE A 120 9.44 -2.18 -11.64
N LEU A 121 8.90 -1.19 -10.92
CA LEU A 121 7.46 -1.09 -10.69
C LEU A 121 6.69 -1.03 -12.02
N ARG A 122 7.16 -0.25 -13.00
CA ARG A 122 6.50 -0.15 -14.32
C ARG A 122 6.36 -1.50 -15.03
N THR A 123 7.22 -2.47 -14.76
CA THR A 123 7.10 -3.82 -15.35
C THR A 123 5.87 -4.60 -14.86
N TYR A 124 5.31 -4.23 -13.69
CA TYR A 124 4.12 -4.88 -13.13
C TYR A 124 2.80 -4.24 -13.58
N GLN A 125 2.82 -2.98 -14.02
CA GLN A 125 1.62 -2.27 -14.48
C GLN A 125 0.82 -3.05 -15.55
N PRO A 126 1.43 -3.62 -16.61
CA PRO A 126 0.68 -4.39 -17.61
C PRO A 126 0.17 -5.74 -17.11
N ARG A 127 0.54 -6.17 -15.89
CA ARG A 127 0.12 -7.42 -15.25
C ARG A 127 -1.00 -7.22 -14.23
N VAL A 128 -1.44 -5.97 -14.00
CA VAL A 128 -2.57 -5.71 -13.11
C VAL A 128 -3.88 -6.12 -13.79
N ARG A 129 -4.69 -6.91 -13.08
CA ARG A 129 -5.96 -7.51 -13.55
C ARG A 129 -7.03 -7.40 -12.49
#